data_AF-A0A2T2VL87-F1
#
_entry.id   AF-A0A2T2VL87-F1
#
_cell.length_a   1.000
_cell.length_b   1.000
_cell.length_c   1.000
_cell.angle_alpha   90.00
_cell.angle_beta   90.00
_cell.angle_gamma   90.00
#
_symmetry.space_group_name_H-M   'P 1'
#
loop_
_entity.id
_entity.type
_entity.pdbx_description
1 polymer ?
#
loop_
_entity_poly.entity_id
_entity_poly.type
_entity_poly.pdbx_seq_one_letter_code
_entity_poly.pdbx_strand_id
1 'polypeptide(L)'
;MAEPHIEVWNRCLKVIEDNVNSQSFKTWFEPIEPCKLEGNVLTIQVPSQFFYEWLEEHYVHLLKKTIRKEIGHEAKLEYSIVMDNSNDSKKKHTMNVPQQQNKND
;
A
#
# COMPACT_ATOMS: atom_id res chain seq x y z
N MET A 1 -22.06 -6.85 -0.29
CA MET A 1 -21.46 -5.62 0.25
C MET A 1 -20.54 -5.11 -0.83
N ALA A 2 -20.74 -3.90 -1.35
CA ALA A 2 -19.84 -3.37 -2.37
C ALA A 2 -18.51 -3.06 -1.70
N GLU A 3 -17.42 -3.57 -2.27
CA GLU A 3 -16.06 -3.30 -1.80
C GLU A 3 -15.56 -2.03 -2.50
N PRO A 4 -15.65 -0.85 -1.85
CA PRO A 4 -15.40 0.43 -2.52
C PRO A 4 -13.93 0.55 -2.97
N HIS A 5 -13.02 -0.14 -2.30
CA HIS A 5 -11.61 -0.22 -2.65
C HIS A 5 -11.38 -0.88 -4.02
N ILE A 6 -12.14 -1.95 -4.34
CA ILE A 6 -12.03 -2.66 -5.62
C ILE A 6 -12.51 -1.75 -6.75
N GLU A 7 -13.63 -1.06 -6.56
CA GLU A 7 -14.19 -0.20 -7.61
C GLU A 7 -13.31 1.02 -7.88
N VAL A 8 -12.81 1.67 -6.83
CA VAL A 8 -11.88 2.80 -6.95
C VAL A 8 -10.57 2.36 -7.59
N TRP A 9 -9.99 1.24 -7.16
CA TRP A 9 -8.76 0.74 -7.76
C TRP A 9 -8.93 0.34 -9.23
N ASN A 10 -10.04 -0.30 -9.60
CA ASN A 10 -10.34 -0.60 -11.00
C ASN A 10 -10.42 0.67 -11.86
N ARG A 11 -11.00 1.75 -11.33
CA ARG A 11 -10.99 3.05 -12.02
C ARG A 11 -9.58 3.63 -12.10
N CYS A 12 -8.78 3.52 -11.05
CA CYS A 12 -7.37 3.89 -11.08
C CYS A 12 -6.60 3.11 -12.15
N LEU A 13 -6.79 1.79 -12.22
CA LEU A 13 -6.14 0.90 -13.19
C LEU A 13 -6.44 1.32 -14.63
N LYS A 14 -7.69 1.69 -14.95
CA LYS A 14 -8.04 2.21 -16.29
C LYS A 14 -7.26 3.47 -16.67
N VAL A 15 -7.10 4.39 -15.73
CA VAL A 15 -6.31 5.61 -15.97
C VAL A 15 -4.83 5.27 -16.13
N ILE A 16 -4.32 4.36 -15.30
CA ILE A 16 -2.92 3.93 -15.37
C ILE A 16 -2.64 3.22 -16.70
N GLU A 17 -3.50 2.31 -17.14
CA GLU A 17 -3.40 1.58 -18.41
C GLU A 17 -3.31 2.53 -19.62
N ASP A 18 -4.03 3.65 -19.60
CA ASP A 18 -3.97 4.68 -20.64
C ASP A 18 -2.67 5.51 -20.59
N ASN A 19 -2.03 5.58 -19.42
CA ASN A 19 -0.82 6.39 -19.20
C ASN A 19 0.49 5.59 -19.27
N VAL A 20 0.44 4.25 -19.27
CA VAL A 20 1.63 3.39 -19.31
C VAL A 20 1.51 2.35 -20.43
N ASN A 21 2.64 1.85 -20.92
CA ASN A 21 2.59 0.78 -21.93
C ASN A 21 1.99 -0.51 -21.36
N SER A 22 1.30 -1.27 -22.20
CA SER A 22 0.62 -2.52 -21.80
C SER A 22 1.56 -3.53 -21.11
N GLN A 23 2.84 -3.57 -21.50
CA GLN A 23 3.84 -4.42 -20.85
C GLN A 23 4.11 -3.97 -19.40
N SER A 24 4.34 -2.68 -19.18
CA SER A 24 4.53 -2.12 -17.84
C SER A 24 3.29 -2.32 -16.96
N PHE A 25 2.10 -2.14 -17.53
CA PHE A 25 0.84 -2.38 -16.83
C PHE A 25 0.73 -3.82 -16.32
N LYS A 26 0.93 -4.79 -17.21
CA LYS A 26 0.84 -6.22 -16.88
C LYS A 26 1.92 -6.68 -15.91
N THR A 27 3.13 -6.13 -16.00
CA THR A 27 4.21 -6.52 -15.10
C THR A 27 4.05 -5.93 -13.71
N TRP A 28 3.70 -4.63 -13.60
CA TRP A 28 3.76 -3.92 -12.33
C TRP A 28 2.41 -3.74 -11.65
N PHE A 29 1.32 -3.56 -12.39
CA PHE A 29 0.01 -3.19 -11.85
C PHE A 29 -0.99 -4.35 -11.81
N GLU A 30 -0.92 -5.29 -12.76
CA GLU A 30 -1.76 -6.50 -12.79
C GLU A 30 -1.64 -7.37 -11.52
N PRO A 31 -0.45 -7.60 -10.92
CA PRO A 31 -0.35 -8.38 -9.67
C PRO A 31 -0.65 -7.56 -8.41
N ILE A 32 -1.07 -6.29 -8.53
CA ILE A 32 -1.41 -5.45 -7.38
C ILE A 32 -2.89 -5.58 -7.05
N GLU A 33 -3.18 -5.94 -5.81
CA GLU A 33 -4.55 -6.10 -5.34
C GLU A 33 -4.93 -5.00 -4.34
N PRO A 34 -6.11 -4.38 -4.45
CA PRO A 34 -6.56 -3.42 -3.46
C PRO A 34 -6.97 -4.17 -2.19
N CYS A 35 -6.36 -3.80 -1.06
CA CYS A 35 -6.58 -4.50 0.21
C CYS A 35 -7.66 -3.79 1.06
N LYS A 36 -7.62 -2.46 1.11
CA LYS A 36 -8.58 -1.68 1.91
C LYS A 36 -8.67 -0.25 1.42
N LEU A 37 -9.82 0.38 1.66
CA LEU A 37 -10.03 1.82 1.49
C LEU A 37 -10.68 2.34 2.78
N GLU A 38 -9.94 3.17 3.52
CA GLU A 38 -10.45 3.84 4.73
C GLU A 38 -10.41 5.34 4.56
N GLY A 39 -11.60 5.95 4.47
CA GLY A 39 -11.76 7.37 4.19
C GLY A 39 -11.09 7.72 2.87
N ASN A 40 -9.92 8.34 2.96
CA ASN A 40 -9.16 8.81 1.79
C ASN A 40 -7.86 8.01 1.59
N VAL A 41 -7.65 6.91 2.32
CA VAL A 41 -6.42 6.13 2.26
C VAL A 41 -6.71 4.79 1.57
N LEU A 42 -6.11 4.60 0.40
CA LEU A 42 -6.16 3.34 -0.34
C LEU A 42 -4.92 2.52 -0.05
N THR A 43 -5.12 1.34 0.54
CA THR A 43 -4.06 0.37 0.78
C THR A 43 -4.06 -0.66 -0.35
N ILE A 44 -2.94 -0.75 -1.06
CA ILE A 44 -2.72 -1.75 -2.11
C ILE A 44 -1.69 -2.78 -1.66
N GLN A 45 -1.89 -4.01 -2.08
CA GLN A 45 -1.01 -5.12 -1.81
C GLN A 45 -0.07 -5.35 -2.99
N VAL A 46 1.22 -5.41 -2.69
CA VAL A 46 2.29 -5.71 -3.65
C VAL A 46 2.96 -7.03 -3.29
N PRO A 47 3.41 -7.82 -4.28
CA PRO A 47 3.99 -9.14 -4.02
C PRO A 47 5.38 -9.09 -3.38
N SER A 48 6.13 -7.98 -3.55
CA SER A 48 7.50 -7.86 -3.03
C SER A 48 7.90 -6.40 -2.81
N GLN A 49 8.95 -6.17 -2.02
CA GLN A 49 9.51 -4.84 -1.80
C GLN A 49 10.02 -4.20 -3.09
N PHE A 50 10.59 -4.99 -4.01
CA PHE A 50 11.06 -4.50 -5.31
C PHE A 50 9.93 -3.85 -6.13
N PHE A 51 8.70 -4.37 -6.02
CA PHE A 51 7.54 -3.75 -6.66
C PHE A 51 7.27 -2.38 -6.07
N TYR A 52 7.26 -2.27 -4.75
CA TYR A 52 7.10 -0.99 -4.07
C TYR A 52 8.17 0.02 -4.50
N GLU A 53 9.45 -0.35 -4.50
CA GLU A 53 10.54 0.55 -4.89
C GLU A 53 10.41 1.02 -6.35
N TRP A 54 10.11 0.11 -7.26
CA TRP A 54 9.92 0.45 -8.67
C TRP A 54 8.72 1.37 -8.91
N LEU A 55 7.61 1.11 -8.22
CA LEU A 55 6.41 1.96 -8.26
C LEU A 55 6.70 3.34 -7.67
N GLU A 56 7.42 3.43 -6.56
CA GLU A 56 7.82 4.69 -5.95
C GLU A 56 8.75 5.51 -6.86
N GLU A 57 9.69 4.85 -7.53
CA GLU A 57 10.66 5.54 -8.38
C GLU A 57 10.06 5.99 -9.72
N HIS A 58 9.30 5.12 -10.39
CA HIS A 58 8.80 5.38 -11.75
C HIS A 58 7.34 5.84 -11.82
N TYR A 59 6.49 5.36 -10.92
CA TYR A 59 5.03 5.49 -11.05
C TYR A 59 4.36 6.27 -9.91
N VAL A 60 5.09 6.73 -8.90
CA VAL A 60 4.52 7.43 -7.72
C VAL A 60 3.73 8.67 -8.11
N HIS A 61 4.20 9.42 -9.09
CA HIS A 61 3.53 10.61 -9.58
C HIS A 61 2.20 10.26 -10.27
N LEU A 62 2.21 9.22 -11.10
CA LEU A 62 1.01 8.73 -11.76
C LEU A 62 0.01 8.21 -10.74
N LEU A 63 0.45 7.35 -9.82
CA LEU A 63 -0.36 6.79 -8.75
C LEU A 63 -1.00 7.88 -7.87
N LYS A 64 -0.20 8.83 -7.37
CA LYS A 64 -0.72 9.95 -6.57
C LYS A 64 -1.74 10.78 -7.34
N LYS A 65 -1.49 11.07 -8.62
CA LYS A 65 -2.40 11.85 -9.46
C LYS A 65 -3.71 11.12 -9.70
N THR A 66 -3.63 9.84 -10.03
CA THR A 66 -4.79 8.99 -10.31
C THR A 66 -5.64 8.80 -9.04
N ILE A 67 -5.01 8.49 -7.91
CA ILE A 67 -5.72 8.30 -6.64
C ILE A 67 -6.40 9.59 -6.17
N ARG A 68 -5.72 10.74 -6.31
CA ARG A 68 -6.34 12.03 -5.97
C ARG A 68 -7.52 12.39 -6.85
N LYS A 69 -7.52 11.92 -8.10
CA LYS A 69 -8.63 12.11 -9.03
C LYS A 69 -9.83 11.25 -8.65
N GLU A 70 -9.60 10.00 -8.24
CA GLU A 70 -10.69 9.05 -7.96
C GLU A 70 -11.27 9.19 -6.54
N ILE A 71 -10.42 9.41 -5.52
CA ILE A 71 -10.83 9.50 -4.12
C ILE A 71 -11.02 10.96 -3.68
N GLY A 72 -10.12 11.86 -4.11
CA GLY A 72 -10.14 13.27 -3.75
C GLY A 72 -8.77 13.85 -3.38
N HIS A 73 -8.72 15.15 -3.12
CA HIS A 73 -7.45 15.88 -2.99
C HIS A 73 -6.58 15.44 -1.79
N GLU A 74 -7.22 14.90 -0.75
CA GLU A 74 -6.57 14.37 0.46
C GLU A 74 -6.23 12.88 0.36
N ALA A 75 -6.35 12.29 -0.84
CA ALA A 75 -6.11 10.88 -1.01
C ALA A 75 -4.64 10.49 -0.77
N LYS A 76 -4.46 9.36 -0.07
CA LYS A 76 -3.17 8.76 0.27
C LYS A 76 -3.12 7.33 -0.26
N LEU A 77 -1.94 6.94 -0.72
CA LEU A 77 -1.64 5.58 -1.12
C LEU A 77 -0.75 4.93 -0.05
N GLU A 78 -1.15 3.76 0.41
CA GLU A 78 -0.33 2.89 1.24
C GLU A 78 -0.04 1.58 0.53
N TYR A 79 1.15 1.02 0.78
CA TYR A 79 1.59 -0.24 0.22
C TYR A 79 1.69 -1.29 1.32
N SER A 80 1.17 -2.48 1.04
CA SER A 80 1.25 -3.66 1.91
C SER A 80 2.00 -4.75 1.15
N ILE A 81 3.17 -5.16 1.63
CA ILE A 81 3.91 -6.25 1.02
C ILE A 81 3.33 -7.56 1.55
N VAL A 82 3.02 -8.51 0.66
CA VAL A 82 2.70 -9.90 1.06
C VAL A 82 3.96 -10.49 1.68
N MET A 83 4.13 -10.29 2.98
CA MET A 83 5.02 -11.14 3.75
C MET A 83 4.28 -12.46 3.93
N ASP A 84 4.78 -13.54 3.33
CA ASP A 84 4.47 -14.90 3.77
C ASP A 84 4.88 -14.98 5.24
N ASN A 85 3.98 -14.57 6.12
CA ASN A 85 4.27 -14.44 7.53
C ASN A 85 3.51 -15.56 8.22
N SER A 86 4.16 -16.73 8.23
CA SER A 86 4.01 -17.75 9.26
C SER A 86 4.37 -17.23 10.67
N ASN A 87 4.23 -15.93 10.96
CA ASN A 87 4.57 -15.32 12.24
C ASN A 87 3.81 -14.01 12.49
N ASP A 88 2.48 -14.09 12.63
CA ASP A 88 1.69 -13.09 13.36
C ASP A 88 2.07 -13.13 14.84
N SER A 89 3.20 -12.53 15.18
CA SER A 89 3.67 -12.33 16.55
C SER A 89 4.65 -11.18 16.59
N LYS A 90 4.16 -9.96 16.31
CA LYS A 90 4.70 -8.74 16.94
C LYS A 90 3.67 -7.63 16.82
N LYS A 91 2.66 -7.75 17.69
CA LYS A 91 2.12 -6.58 18.37
C LYS A 91 3.30 -5.70 18.76
N LYS A 92 3.31 -4.46 18.27
CA LYS A 92 4.25 -3.44 18.67
C LYS A 92 4.00 -3.14 20.15
N HIS A 93 4.61 -3.94 21.02
CA HIS A 93 4.64 -3.66 22.45
C HIS A 93 5.54 -2.43 22.63
N THR A 94 4.87 -1.34 22.96
CA THR A 94 5.35 -0.14 23.62
C THR A 94 6.59 -0.42 24.48
N MET A 95 7.76 0.07 24.07
CA MET A 95 8.93 0.10 24.92
C MET A 95 8.81 1.30 25.88
N ASN A 96 7.88 1.21 26.84
CA ASN A 96 7.88 2.07 28.02
C ASN A 96 8.91 1.50 28.99
N VAL A 97 10.16 1.96 28.88
CA VAL A 97 11.13 1.84 29.97
C VAL A 97 10.87 2.98 30.94
N PRO A 98 10.45 2.64 32.17
CA PRO A 98 11.35 2.90 33.29
C PRO A 98 11.30 1.79 34.33
N GLN A 99 12.43 1.15 34.65
CA GLN A 99 12.55 0.50 35.96
C GLN A 99 13.98 0.50 36.51
N GLN A 100 14.27 1.62 37.15
CA GLN A 100 14.95 1.79 38.44
C GLN A 100 15.38 0.52 39.21
N GLN A 101 16.67 0.53 39.59
CA GLN A 101 17.33 0.05 40.83
C GLN A 101 16.73 -1.17 41.58
N ASN A 102 17.50 -2.26 41.73
CA ASN A 102 18.07 -2.69 43.04
C ASN A 102 18.67 -4.12 43.07
N LYS A 103 19.58 -4.28 44.06
CA LYS A 103 20.14 -5.50 44.72
C LYS A 103 21.42 -6.09 44.11
N ASN A 104 22.60 -5.90 44.69
CA ASN A 104 23.14 -6.36 46.00
C ASN A 104 23.25 -7.88 46.10
N ASP A 105 24.45 -8.41 45.85
CA ASP A 105 25.21 -9.30 46.74
C ASP A 105 26.71 -9.14 46.40
#